data_AF-A0A7Y3H7Z7-F1
#
_entry.id   AF-A0A7Y3H7Z7-F1
#
_cell.length_a   1.000
_cell.length_b   1.000
_cell.length_c   1.000
_cell.angle_alpha   90.00
_cell.angle_beta   90.00
_cell.angle_gamma   90.00
#
_symmetry.space_group_name_H-M   'P 1'
#
loop_
_entity.id
_entity.type
_entity.pdbx_description
1 polymer ?
#
loop_
_entity_poly.entity_id
_entity_poly.type
_entity_poly.pdbx_seq_one_letter_code
_entity_poly.pdbx_strand_id
1 'polypeptide(L)'
;MARQKPPQSANQGWRSQTLELERGYSKDTAEILTTMGHDIRFEQTMGSTQSLMQLDGKYYGAADSRRPSALAAGVIGPPRPREVRKTGTDG
;
A
#
# COMPACT_ATOMS: atom_id res chain seq x y z
N MET A 1 -4.53 -16.25 -19.12
CA MET A 1 -5.10 -14.91 -18.82
C MET A 1 -4.48 -14.40 -17.53
N ALA A 2 -3.79 -13.26 -17.55
CA ALA A 2 -3.24 -12.66 -16.34
C ALA A 2 -4.38 -12.10 -15.48
N ARG A 3 -4.47 -12.50 -14.21
CA ARG A 3 -5.44 -11.91 -13.27
C ARG A 3 -5.10 -10.43 -13.10
N GLN A 4 -6.04 -9.55 -13.42
CA GLN A 4 -5.87 -8.11 -13.21
C GLN A 4 -5.84 -7.86 -11.70
N LYS A 5 -4.78 -7.21 -11.19
CA LYS A 5 -4.67 -6.86 -9.77
C LYS A 5 -5.76 -5.85 -9.41
N PRO A 6 -6.38 -5.96 -8.22
CA PRO A 6 -7.39 -5.00 -7.78
C PRO A 6 -6.79 -3.58 -7.68
N PRO A 7 -7.60 -2.53 -7.92
CA PRO A 7 -7.17 -1.15 -7.74
C PRO A 7 -6.82 -0.89 -6.29
N GLN A 8 -5.74 -0.16 -6.02
CA GLN A 8 -5.27 0.02 -4.65
C GLN A 8 -5.33 1.46 -4.17
N SER A 9 -5.17 2.47 -5.03
CA SER A 9 -5.28 3.85 -4.58
C SER A 9 -5.64 4.82 -5.71
N ALA A 10 -6.30 5.92 -5.33
CA ALA A 10 -6.58 7.09 -6.16
C ALA A 10 -6.10 8.33 -5.42
N ASN A 11 -5.55 9.31 -6.13
CA ASN A 11 -5.00 10.52 -5.55
C ASN A 11 -5.35 11.75 -6.40
N GLN A 12 -5.84 12.81 -5.76
CA GLN A 12 -5.95 14.12 -6.38
C GLN A 12 -5.50 15.16 -5.36
N GLY A 13 -4.37 15.80 -5.63
CA GLY A 13 -3.89 16.90 -4.82
C GLY A 13 -4.81 18.12 -4.98
N TRP A 14 -4.95 18.92 -3.92
CA TRP A 14 -5.81 20.12 -3.91
C TRP A 14 -5.52 21.15 -5.02
N ARG A 15 -4.27 21.23 -5.48
CA ARG A 15 -3.82 22.09 -6.60
C ARG A 15 -3.74 21.35 -7.94
N SER A 16 -3.95 20.04 -7.95
CA SER A 16 -3.90 19.21 -9.15
C SER A 16 -5.28 19.11 -9.76
N GLN A 17 -5.36 19.41 -11.05
CA GLN A 17 -6.56 19.13 -11.84
C GLN A 17 -6.66 17.65 -12.21
N THR A 18 -5.53 16.94 -12.20
CA THR A 18 -5.45 15.53 -12.57
C THR A 18 -5.73 14.62 -11.37
N LEU A 19 -6.63 13.66 -11.58
CA LEU A 19 -6.93 12.52 -10.73
C LEU A 19 -6.09 11.32 -11.18
N GLU A 20 -5.17 10.90 -10.34
CA GLU A 20 -4.29 9.75 -10.57
C GLU A 20 -4.97 8.47 -10.10
N LEU A 21 -5.16 7.51 -11.01
CA LEU A 21 -5.75 6.22 -10.73
C LEU A 21 -4.74 5.10 -10.96
N GLU A 22 -4.57 4.20 -9.99
CA GLU A 22 -3.78 2.99 -10.22
C GLU A 22 -4.46 2.00 -11.17
N ARG A 23 -3.66 1.15 -11.82
CA ARG A 23 -4.20 0.04 -12.60
C ARG A 23 -5.08 -0.87 -11.73
N GLY A 24 -6.28 -1.15 -12.21
CA GLY A 24 -7.27 -2.01 -11.53
C GLY A 24 -8.65 -1.38 -11.41
N TYR A 25 -8.77 -0.03 -11.52
CA TYR A 25 -10.09 0.61 -11.57
C TYR A 25 -10.82 0.16 -12.83
N SER A 26 -12.14 -0.03 -12.70
CA SER A 26 -12.96 -0.41 -13.83
C SER A 26 -13.02 0.74 -14.85
N LYS A 27 -13.20 0.39 -16.13
CA LYS A 27 -13.39 1.38 -17.20
C LYS A 27 -14.60 2.25 -16.91
N ASP A 28 -15.70 1.65 -16.48
CA ASP A 28 -16.95 2.34 -16.14
C ASP A 28 -16.74 3.36 -15.02
N THR A 29 -15.96 3.02 -13.99
CA THR A 29 -15.60 3.96 -12.92
C THR A 29 -14.83 5.15 -13.47
N ALA A 30 -13.86 4.93 -14.36
CA ALA A 30 -13.12 6.02 -14.98
C ALA A 30 -14.03 6.90 -15.85
N GLU A 31 -14.93 6.31 -16.64
CA GLU A 31 -15.88 7.05 -17.49
C GLU A 31 -16.83 7.93 -16.68
N ILE A 32 -17.35 7.41 -15.56
CA ILE A 32 -18.19 8.18 -14.63
C ILE A 32 -17.40 9.37 -14.06
N LEU A 33 -16.16 9.15 -13.62
CA LEU A 33 -15.32 10.21 -13.04
C LEU A 33 -14.94 11.28 -14.09
N THR A 34 -14.67 10.89 -15.33
CA THR A 34 -14.47 11.86 -16.43
C THR A 34 -15.73 12.67 -16.70
N THR A 35 -16.90 12.03 -16.66
CA THR A 35 -18.18 12.73 -16.84
C THR A 35 -18.46 13.72 -15.71
N MET A 36 -17.95 13.45 -14.50
CA MET A 36 -17.99 14.36 -13.35
C MET A 36 -16.98 15.52 -13.45
N GLY A 37 -16.14 15.56 -14.50
CA GLY A 37 -15.20 16.64 -14.77
C GLY A 37 -13.77 16.38 -14.30
N HIS A 38 -13.43 15.16 -13.85
CA HIS A 38 -12.06 14.81 -13.49
C HIS A 38 -11.19 14.55 -14.73
N ASP A 39 -10.00 15.14 -14.76
CA ASP A 39 -8.94 14.77 -15.71
C ASP A 39 -8.22 13.52 -15.19
N ILE A 40 -8.42 12.37 -15.83
CA ILE A 40 -7.92 11.08 -15.31
C ILE A 40 -6.60 10.71 -15.96
N ARG A 41 -5.62 10.36 -15.12
CA ARG A 41 -4.36 9.76 -15.54
C ARG A 41 -4.14 8.43 -14.84
N PHE A 42 -3.93 7.37 -15.63
CA PHE A 42 -3.56 6.08 -15.06
C PHE A 42 -2.08 6.05 -14.72
N GLU A 43 -1.76 5.72 -13.47
CA GLU A 43 -0.40 5.70 -12.95
C GLU A 43 0.03 4.30 -12.49
N GLN A 44 1.33 4.18 -12.23
CA GLN A 44 1.87 3.02 -11.52
C GLN A 44 1.48 3.04 -10.02
N THR A 45 1.85 1.98 -9.32
CA THR A 45 1.74 1.80 -7.87
C THR A 45 2.11 3.07 -7.09
N MET A 46 1.17 3.60 -6.29
CA MET A 46 1.39 4.71 -5.37
C MET A 46 1.48 4.23 -3.92
N GLY A 47 2.52 4.67 -3.21
CA GLY A 47 2.71 4.38 -1.79
C GLY A 47 3.14 2.93 -1.48
N SER A 48 3.17 2.62 -0.19
CA SER A 48 3.46 1.28 0.33
C SER A 48 2.88 1.11 1.73
N THR A 49 1.66 0.58 1.80
CA THR A 49 0.97 0.45 3.08
C THR A 49 1.51 -0.74 3.88
N GLN A 50 1.95 -0.47 5.11
CA GLN A 50 2.31 -1.51 6.09
C GLN A 50 1.51 -1.19 7.35
N SER A 51 0.48 -1.96 7.63
CA SER A 51 -0.53 -1.61 8.63
C SER A 51 -0.70 -2.73 9.66
N LEU A 52 -0.93 -2.30 10.91
CA LEU A 52 -1.30 -3.15 12.03
C LEU A 52 -2.61 -2.62 12.61
N MET A 53 -3.60 -3.50 12.79
CA MET A 53 -4.86 -3.23 13.45
C MET A 53 -4.95 -4.06 14.73
N GLN A 54 -5.36 -3.43 15.83
CA GLN A 54 -5.66 -4.13 17.08
C GLN A 54 -7.17 -4.14 17.29
N LEU A 55 -7.74 -5.33 17.46
CA LEU A 55 -9.16 -5.53 17.72
C LEU A 55 -9.34 -6.70 18.69
N ASP A 56 -10.10 -6.48 19.76
CA ASP A 56 -10.41 -7.50 20.78
C ASP A 56 -9.18 -8.24 21.32
N GLY A 57 -8.10 -7.48 21.58
CA GLY A 57 -6.83 -8.03 22.09
C GLY A 57 -6.04 -8.85 21.06
N LYS A 58 -6.46 -8.89 19.80
CA LYS A 58 -5.76 -9.54 18.69
C LYS A 58 -5.14 -8.52 17.75
N TYR A 59 -4.06 -8.91 17.10
CA TYR A 59 -3.38 -8.10 16.08
C TYR A 59 -3.60 -8.67 14.69
N TYR A 60 -3.91 -7.80 13.75
CA TYR A 60 -4.10 -8.09 12.33
C TYR A 60 -3.10 -7.26 11.54
N GLY A 61 -2.21 -7.91 10.79
CA GLY A 61 -1.19 -7.24 9.98
C GLY A 61 -1.46 -7.40 8.50
N ALA A 62 -1.27 -6.32 7.75
CA ALA A 62 -1.31 -6.32 6.29
C ALA A 62 -0.06 -5.65 5.73
N ALA A 63 0.62 -6.36 4.83
CA ALA A 63 1.75 -5.83 4.07
C ALA A 63 1.32 -5.58 2.62
N ASP A 64 1.80 -4.47 2.05
CA ASP A 64 1.52 -4.12 0.67
C ASP A 64 1.95 -5.21 -0.33
N SER A 65 0.97 -5.83 -0.99
CA SER A 65 1.18 -6.88 -1.99
C SER A 65 1.94 -6.43 -3.25
N ARG A 66 2.14 -5.12 -3.43
CA ARG A 66 2.89 -4.55 -4.56
C ARG A 66 4.39 -4.58 -4.31
N ARG A 67 4.84 -4.78 -3.08
CA ARG A 67 6.26 -4.93 -2.73
C ARG A 67 6.65 -6.40 -2.64
N PRO A 68 7.51 -6.90 -3.55
CA PRO A 68 8.13 -8.20 -3.38
C PRO A 68 8.83 -8.25 -2.01
N SER A 69 8.69 -9.36 -1.30
CA SER A 69 9.31 -9.59 0.01
C SER A 69 8.79 -8.73 1.18
N ALA A 70 7.69 -7.97 1.01
CA ALA A 70 7.01 -7.36 2.15
C ALA A 70 6.35 -8.43 3.02
N LEU A 71 6.34 -8.22 4.35
CA LEU A 71 5.89 -9.22 5.31
C LEU A 71 5.17 -8.57 6.50
N ALA A 72 3.99 -9.10 6.82
CA ALA A 72 3.35 -8.94 8.11
C ALA A 72 3.36 -10.30 8.81
N ALA A 73 4.13 -10.42 9.89
CA ALA A 73 4.30 -11.67 10.62
C ALA A 73 3.97 -11.48 12.10
N GLY A 74 3.15 -12.39 12.63
CA GLY A 74 2.97 -12.54 14.07
C GLY A 74 4.13 -13.32 14.70
N VAL A 75 4.30 -13.17 16.00
CA VAL A 75 5.21 -13.99 16.80
C VAL A 75 4.39 -14.76 17.86
N ILE A 76 4.71 -16.03 18.07
CA ILE A 76 4.21 -16.78 19.23
C ILE A 76 5.32 -16.69 20.30
N GLY A 77 5.09 -15.91 21.35
CA GLY A 77 6.06 -15.69 22.43
C GLY A 77 6.59 -14.25 22.52
N PRO A 78 7.40 -13.92 23.55
CA PRO A 78 7.96 -12.58 23.73
C PRO A 78 8.81 -12.18 22.53
N PRO A 79 8.90 -10.87 22.21
CA PRO A 79 9.64 -10.39 21.05
C PRO A 79 11.09 -10.91 21.09
N ARG A 80 11.62 -11.38 19.95
CA ARG A 80 13.02 -11.81 19.88
C ARG A 80 13.92 -10.65 20.32
N PRO A 81 14.92 -10.89 21.19
CA PRO A 81 15.88 -9.86 21.57
C PRO A 81 16.47 -9.22 20.31
N ARG A 82 16.50 -7.88 20.25
CA ARG A 82 17.17 -7.17 19.16
C ARG A 82 18.63 -7.60 19.17
N GLU A 83 19.07 -8.25 18.10
CA GLU A 83 20.50 -8.45 17.86
C GLU A 83 21.09 -7.08 17.51
N VAL A 84 21.60 -6.39 18.53
CA VAL A 84 22.37 -5.18 18.33
C VAL A 84 23.67 -5.62 17.67
N ARG A 85 23.78 -5.43 16.35
CA ARG A 85 25.09 -5.48 15.70
C ARG A 85 25.94 -4.40 16.35
N LYS A 86 26.90 -4.80 17.19
CA LYS A 86 27.98 -3.90 17.60
C LYS A 86 28.71 -3.49 16.32
N THR A 87 28.46 -2.27 15.84
CA THR A 87 29.37 -1.63 14.90
C THR A 87 30.69 -1.50 15.65
N GLY A 88 31.66 -2.35 15.31
CA GLY A 88 32.98 -2.29 15.90
C GLY A 88 33.58 -0.92 15.60
N THR A 89 33.72 -0.10 16.65
CA THR A 89 34.64 1.03 16.67
C THR A 89 35.01 1.27 18.14
N ASP A 90 35.69 0.28 18.71
CA ASP A 90 36.43 0.43 19.97
C ASP A 90 37.90 0.23 19.62
N GLY A 91 38.70 1.31 19.65
CA GLY A 91 40.17 1.29 19.53
C GLY A 91 40.72 2.15 18.40
#